data_AF-Q8KPS2-F1
#
_entry.id   AF-Q8KPS2-F1
#
_cell.length_a   1.000
_cell.length_b   1.000
_cell.length_c   1.000
_cell.angle_alpha   90.00
_cell.angle_beta   90.00
_cell.angle_gamma   90.00
#
_symmetry.space_group_name_H-M   'P 1'
#
loop_
_entity.id
_entity.type
_entity.pdbx_description
1 polymer ?
#
loop_
_entity_poly.entity_id
_entity_poly.type
_entity_poly.pdbx_seq_one_letter_code
_entity_poly.pdbx_strand_id
1 'polypeptide(L)' 'MASKQLEANQSKRSAKAFKIQVHPHMFRQSCGYALAEQGLPTRDIQDYLGHRNIQNTVRYTAGNPARFQRITWIPQTQP' A
#
# COMPACT_ATOMS: atom_id res chain seq x y z
N MET A 1 29.04 12.41 40.07
CA MET A 1 29.91 11.91 38.97
C MET A 1 29.30 10.68 38.28
N ALA A 2 27.98 10.65 37.98
CA ALA A 2 27.35 9.46 37.38
C ALA A 2 26.10 9.78 36.53
N SER A 3 25.99 10.99 35.98
CA SER A 3 24.77 11.44 35.28
C SER A 3 25.03 12.12 33.93
N LYS A 4 26.28 12.17 33.45
CA LYS A 4 26.63 12.81 32.15
C LYS A 4 26.94 11.83 31.00
N GLN A 5 26.72 10.53 31.18
CA GLN A 5 27.09 9.53 30.17
C GLN A 5 25.92 8.90 29.40
N LEU A 6 24.66 9.34 29.61
CA LEU A 6 23.51 8.73 28.94
C LEU A 6 23.01 9.47 27.69
N GLU A 7 23.33 10.76 27.52
CA GLU A 7 22.87 11.54 26.36
C GLU A 7 23.79 11.43 25.13
N ALA A 8 24.97 10.82 25.26
CA ALA A 8 25.94 10.72 24.17
C ALA A 8 25.69 9.54 23.19
N ASN A 9 24.75 8.65 23.50
CA ASN A 9 24.46 7.46 22.66
C ASN A 9 23.26 7.63 21.71
N GLN A 10 22.56 8.76 21.72
CA GLN A 10 21.40 8.97 20.85
C GLN A 10 21.73 9.45 19.42
N SER A 11 22.98 9.79 19.11
CA SER A 11 23.30 10.48 17.85
C SER A 11 24.28 9.74 16.93
N LYS A 12 24.13 8.42 16.79
CA LYS A 12 24.85 7.65 15.75
C LYS A 12 24.00 6.58 15.05
N ARG A 13 22.70 6.85 14.87
CA ARG A 13 21.99 6.28 13.71
C ARG A 13 22.49 7.04 12.49
N SER A 14 23.70 6.72 12.04
CA SER A 14 24.19 7.11 10.73
C SER A 14 23.16 6.57 9.74
N ALA A 15 22.26 7.45 9.31
CA ALA A 15 21.38 7.22 8.19
C ALA A 15 22.29 7.11 6.98
N LYS A 16 22.88 5.92 6.80
CA LYS A 16 23.57 5.52 5.59
C LYS A 16 22.62 5.87 4.47
N ALA A 17 22.94 6.92 3.70
CA ALA A 17 22.13 7.37 2.59
C ALA A 17 21.93 6.16 1.67
N PHE A 18 20.74 5.56 1.75
CA PHE A 18 20.44 4.36 0.99
C PHE A 18 20.27 4.85 -0.45
N LYS A 19 21.28 4.59 -1.29
CA LYS A 19 21.21 4.88 -2.71
C LYS A 19 20.22 3.90 -3.34
N ILE A 20 18.92 4.14 -3.15
CA ILE A 20 17.86 3.37 -3.81
C ILE A 20 17.89 3.78 -5.27
N GLN A 21 18.21 2.83 -6.16
CA GLN A 21 17.94 3.02 -7.58
C GLN A 21 16.44 2.92 -7.77
N VAL A 22 15.79 4.08 -7.90
CA VAL A 22 14.35 4.15 -8.06
C VAL A 22 14.02 3.97 -9.54
N HIS A 23 13.25 2.92 -9.85
CA HIS A 23 12.73 2.69 -11.19
C HIS A 23 11.27 3.16 -11.26
N PRO A 24 10.82 3.72 -12.41
CA PRO A 24 9.42 4.14 -12.59
C PRO A 24 8.38 3.05 -12.24
N HIS A 25 8.74 1.78 -12.44
CA HIS A 25 7.89 0.65 -12.08
C HIS A 25 7.61 0.56 -10.57
N MET A 26 8.54 0.99 -9.71
CA MET A 26 8.35 1.01 -8.26
C MET A 26 7.23 1.96 -7.86
N PHE A 27 7.20 3.17 -8.44
CA PHE A 27 6.11 4.12 -8.22
C PHE A 27 4.76 3.58 -8.68
N ARG A 28 4.74 2.89 -9.83
CA ARG A 28 3.51 2.26 -10.33
C ARG A 28 3.00 1.19 -9.35
N GLN A 29 3.89 0.40 -8.76
CA GLN A 29 3.52 -0.57 -7.73
C GLN A 29 3.00 0.12 -6.46
N SER A 30 3.71 1.12 -5.95
CA SER A 30 3.29 1.89 -4.78
C SER A 30 1.93 2.54 -4.98
N CYS A 31 1.70 3.12 -6.16
CA CYS A 31 0.41 3.70 -6.54
C CYS A 31 -0.71 2.65 -6.53
N GLY A 32 -0.47 1.46 -7.09
CA GLY A 32 -1.44 0.37 -7.08
C GLY A 32 -1.84 -0.08 -5.67
N TYR A 33 -0.88 -0.18 -4.75
CA TYR A 33 -1.17 -0.49 -3.34
C TYR A 33 -1.93 0.63 -2.62
N ALA A 34 -1.55 1.89 -2.84
CA ALA A 34 -2.24 3.03 -2.23
C ALA A 34 -3.71 3.11 -2.67
N LEU A 35 -4.00 2.86 -3.95
CA LEU A 35 -5.37 2.81 -4.46
C LEU A 35 -6.15 1.64 -3.87
N ALA A 36 -5.50 0.48 -3.72
CA ALA A 36 -6.13 -0.66 -3.07
C ALA A 36 -6.52 -0.33 -1.62
N GLU A 37 -5.62 0.29 -0.84
CA GLU A 37 -5.87 0.73 0.55
C GLU A 37 -7.07 1.67 0.68
N GLN A 38 -7.31 2.52 -0.32
CA GLN A 38 -8.50 3.38 -0.38
C GLN A 38 -9.80 2.61 -0.65
N GLY A 39 -9.74 1.29 -0.83
CA GLY A 39 -10.90 0.44 -1.06
C GLY A 39 -11.41 0.47 -2.50
N LEU A 40 -10.64 1.01 -3.46
CA LEU A 40 -10.99 1.00 -4.88
C LEU A 40 -11.06 -0.44 -5.40
N PRO A 41 -11.99 -0.74 -6.32
CA PRO A 41 -12.12 -2.08 -6.85
C PRO A 41 -10.94 -2.38 -7.76
N THR A 42 -10.59 -3.67 -7.82
CA THR A 42 -9.47 -4.17 -8.61
C THR A 42 -9.54 -3.76 -10.08
N ARG A 43 -10.76 -3.59 -10.63
CA ARG A 43 -10.96 -3.23 -12.04
C ARG A 43 -10.71 -1.76 -12.31
N ASP A 44 -11.16 -0.86 -11.43
CA ASP A 44 -10.87 0.58 -11.55
C ASP A 44 -9.36 0.84 -11.43
N ILE A 45 -8.67 0.14 -10.51
CA ILE A 45 -7.22 0.24 -10.37
C ILE A 45 -6.51 -0.28 -11.64
N GLN A 46 -7.05 -1.33 -12.28
CA GLN A 46 -6.50 -1.89 -13.50
C GLN A 46 -6.58 -0.88 -14.65
N ASP A 47 -7.74 -0.26 -14.83
CA ASP A 47 -7.99 0.70 -15.90
C ASP A 47 -7.18 1.98 -15.66
N TYR A 48 -7.10 2.45 -14.42
CA TYR A 48 -6.29 3.62 -14.04
C TYR A 48 -4.79 3.41 -14.31
N LEU A 49 -4.26 2.23 -14.01
CA LEU A 49 -2.86 1.92 -14.25
C LEU A 49 -2.58 1.46 -15.68
N GLY A 50 -3.60 1.11 -16.48
CA GLY A 50 -3.43 0.54 -17.82
C GLY A 50 -2.86 -0.89 -17.81
N HIS A 51 -3.28 -1.71 -16.85
CA HIS A 51 -2.85 -3.11 -16.76
C HIS A 51 -3.60 -3.98 -17.78
N ARG A 52 -2.85 -4.53 -18.74
CA ARG A 52 -3.39 -5.46 -19.75
C ARG A 52 -3.87 -6.79 -19.15
N ASN A 53 -3.17 -7.28 -18.12
CA ASN A 53 -3.53 -8.49 -17.39
C ASN A 53 -3.98 -8.13 -15.97
N ILE A 54 -5.23 -8.50 -15.64
CA ILE A 54 -5.84 -8.26 -14.34
C ILE A 54 -5.03 -8.88 -13.18
N GLN A 55 -4.31 -9.97 -13.43
CA GLN A 55 -3.47 -10.63 -12.42
C GLN A 55 -2.39 -9.70 -11.83
N ASN A 56 -1.94 -8.71 -12.61
CA ASN A 56 -0.96 -7.74 -12.13
C ASN A 56 -1.57 -6.76 -11.11
N THR A 57 -2.87 -6.47 -11.22
CA THR A 57 -3.60 -5.58 -10.30
C THR A 57 -4.16 -6.34 -9.10
N VAL A 58 -4.59 -7.60 -9.29
CA VAL A 58 -5.13 -8.45 -8.21
C VAL A 58 -4.15 -8.57 -7.04
N ARG A 59 -2.84 -8.55 -7.31
CA ARG A 59 -1.81 -8.56 -6.26
C ARG A 59 -1.93 -7.40 -5.27
N TYR A 60 -2.41 -6.23 -5.70
CA TYR A 60 -2.59 -5.08 -4.83
C TYR A 60 -3.81 -5.22 -3.91
N THR A 61 -4.85 -5.91 -4.38
CA THR A 61 -6.14 -6.00 -3.67
C THR A 61 -6.34 -7.33 -2.96
N ALA A 62 -5.51 -8.35 -3.21
CA ALA A 62 -5.66 -9.71 -2.68
C ALA A 62 -5.77 -9.79 -1.15
N GLY A 63 -4.98 -9.01 -0.42
CA GLY A 63 -4.98 -8.97 1.04
C GLY A 63 -5.85 -7.88 1.67
N ASN A 64 -6.56 -7.09 0.86
CA ASN A 64 -7.19 -5.86 1.35
C ASN A 64 -8.66 -6.07 1.77
N PRO A 65 -9.02 -5.89 3.06
CA PRO A 65 -10.39 -6.03 3.54
C PRO A 65 -11.31 -4.85 3.17
N ALA A 66 -10.76 -3.67 2.86
CA ALA A 66 -11.53 -2.47 2.50
C ALA A 66 -12.39 -2.70 1.24
N ARG A 67 -12.01 -3.64 0.37
CA ARG A 67 -12.79 -4.02 -0.81
C ARG A 67 -14.22 -4.46 -0.48
N PHE A 68 -14.44 -5.01 0.72
CA PHE A 68 -15.72 -5.56 1.16
C PHE A 68 -16.63 -4.53 1.83
N GLN A 69 -16.12 -3.37 2.21
CA GLN A 69 -16.92 -2.35 2.92
C GLN A 69 -18.12 -1.85 2.10
N ARG A 70 -18.03 -1.92 0.77
CA ARG A 70 -19.12 -1.54 -0.15
C ARG A 70 -20.19 -2.63 -0.33
N ILE A 71 -19.93 -3.86 0.12
CA ILE A 71 -20.84 -4.97 -0.12
C ILE A 71 -21.93 -4.91 0.96
N THR A 72 -22.99 -4.16 0.65
CA THR A 72 -24.22 -4.19 1.43
C THR A 72 -25.09 -5.30 0.86
N TRP A 73 -25.22 -6.40 1.61
CA TRP A 73 -26.17 -7.45 1.27
C TRP A 73 -27.58 -6.99 1.63
N ILE A 74 -28.44 -6.83 0.62
CA ILE A 74 -29.85 -6.53 0.81
C ILE A 74 -30.61 -7.83 0.56
N PRO A 75 -31.29 -8.42 1.57
CA PRO A 75 -32.14 -9.57 1.35
C PRO A 75 -33.25 -9.20 0.36
N GLN A 76 -33.29 -9.87 -0.79
CA GLN A 76 -34.45 -9.85 -1.66
C GLN A 76 -35.54 -10.70 -0.99
N THR A 77 -36.32 -10.10 -0.09
CA THR A 77 -37.57 -10.72 0.36
C THR A 77 -38.58 -10.57 -0.77
N GLN A 78 -38.65 -11.58 -1.67
CA GLN A 78 -39.81 -11.70 -2.55
C GLN A 78 -41.03 -12.10 -1.71
N PRO A 79 -42.21 -11.49 -1.97
CA PRO A 79 -43.45 -11.83 -1.28
C PRO A 79 -43.94 -13.24 -1.60
#